data_AF-Q63EY9-F1
#
_entry.id   AF-Q63EY9-F1
#
_cell.length_a   1.000
_cell.length_b   1.000
_cell.length_c   1.000
_cell.angle_alpha   90.00
_cell.angle_beta   90.00
_cell.angle_gamma   90.00
#
_symmetry.space_group_name_H-M   'P 1'
#
loop_
_entity.id
_entity.type
_entity.pdbx_description
1 polymer ?
#
loop_
_entity_poly.entity_id
_entity_poly.type
_entity_poly.pdbx_seq_one_letter_code
_entity_poly.pdbx_strand_id
1 'polypeptide(L)' 'MSKDLYSLKGGLPNESYCFNEQNGVWEVYYSEQGIKSNLKTFNSETEACEYFYTSLIEMLKGMGVI' A
#
# COMPACT_ATOMS: atom_id res chain seq x y z
N MET A 1 10.71 17.47 1.35
CA MET A 1 9.48 16.74 1.01
C MET A 1 9.54 15.42 1.77
N SER A 2 8.74 15.26 2.81
CA SER A 2 8.69 14.00 3.56
C SER A 2 8.16 12.92 2.63
N LYS A 3 8.93 11.84 2.44
CA LYS A 3 8.48 10.66 1.71
C LYS A 3 7.67 9.83 2.69
N ASP A 4 6.36 9.86 2.55
CA ASP A 4 5.50 8.99 3.34
C ASP A 4 5.69 7.56 2.84
N LEU A 5 6.05 6.64 3.74
CA LEU A 5 6.25 5.22 3.42
C LEU A 5 4.94 4.55 2.96
N TYR A 6 3.80 5.17 3.24
CA TYR A 6 2.49 4.68 2.87
C TYR A 6 1.51 5.79 2.49
N SER A 7 0.48 5.43 1.73
CA SER A 7 -0.65 6.31 1.35
C SER A 7 -1.97 5.60 1.57
N LEU A 8 -2.88 6.20 2.35
CA LEU A 8 -4.25 5.70 2.54
C LEU A 8 -5.26 6.33 1.56
N LYS A 9 -4.79 7.20 0.67
CA LYS A 9 -5.61 7.87 -0.35
C LYS A 9 -5.37 7.31 -1.75
N GLY A 10 -4.64 6.20 -1.86
CA GLY A 10 -4.16 5.68 -3.12
C GLY A 10 -3.23 6.66 -3.86
N GLY A 11 -3.38 6.70 -5.18
CA GLY A 11 -2.59 7.53 -6.08
C GLY A 11 -1.30 6.86 -6.56
N LEU A 12 -0.39 7.65 -7.13
CA LEU A 12 0.92 7.19 -7.60
C LEU A 12 2.06 7.96 -6.90
N PRO A 13 2.11 8.00 -5.56
CA PRO A 13 3.26 8.57 -4.84
C PRO A 13 4.52 7.75 -5.11
N ASN A 14 5.69 8.38 -5.09
CA ASN A 14 6.93 7.67 -5.38
C ASN A 14 7.43 6.91 -4.14
N GLU A 15 7.64 5.59 -4.29
CA GLU A 15 8.16 4.68 -3.27
C GLU A 15 7.27 4.52 -2.03
N SER A 16 5.95 4.48 -2.20
CA SER A 16 5.01 4.34 -1.09
C SER A 16 4.08 3.13 -1.24
N TYR A 17 3.80 2.47 -0.11
CA TYR A 17 2.81 1.41 -0.02
C TYR A 17 1.41 2.01 0.05
N CYS A 18 0.57 1.75 -0.93
CA CYS A 18 -0.71 2.42 -1.14
C CYS A 18 -1.88 1.50 -0.81
N PHE A 19 -2.86 2.08 -0.13
CA PHE A 19 -4.19 1.53 0.13
C PHE A 19 -5.21 2.44 -0.56
N ASN A 20 -6.06 1.86 -1.41
CA ASN A 20 -7.02 2.60 -2.21
C ASN A 20 -8.36 1.86 -2.26
N GLU A 21 -9.45 2.60 -2.43
CA GLU A 21 -10.76 2.04 -2.74
C GLU A 21 -11.17 2.54 -4.13
N GLN A 22 -11.56 1.62 -4.99
CA GLN A 22 -12.01 1.93 -6.33
C GLN A 22 -13.22 1.07 -6.70
N ASN A 23 -14.38 1.73 -6.85
CA ASN A 23 -15.62 1.12 -7.33
C ASN A 23 -16.11 -0.09 -6.50
N GLY A 24 -15.94 -0.03 -5.17
CA GLY A 24 -16.27 -1.10 -4.25
C GLY A 24 -15.21 -2.19 -4.12
N VAL A 25 -14.06 -2.02 -4.76
CA VAL A 25 -12.91 -2.92 -4.68
C VAL A 25 -11.77 -2.21 -3.97
N TRP A 26 -11.20 -2.87 -2.97
CA TRP A 26 -10.04 -2.38 -2.24
C TRP A 26 -8.77 -2.82 -2.94
N GLU A 27 -7.88 -1.89 -3.20
CA GLU A 27 -6.59 -2.12 -3.84
C GLU A 27 -5.45 -1.86 -2.84
N VAL A 28 -4.52 -2.81 -2.77
CA VAL A 28 -3.26 -2.67 -2.05
C VAL A 28 -2.13 -2.85 -3.04
N TYR A 29 -1.24 -1.87 -3.15
CA TYR A 29 -0.14 -1.90 -4.12
C TYR A 29 1.04 -1.07 -3.65
N TYR A 30 2.23 -1.38 -4.16
CA TYR A 30 3.37 -0.49 -4.03
C TYR A 30 3.43 0.44 -5.24
N SER A 31 3.58 1.74 -5.01
CA SER A 31 3.74 2.72 -6.08
C SER A 31 5.21 3.06 -6.25
N GLU A 32 5.78 2.70 -7.39
CA GLU A 32 7.17 3.02 -7.73
C GLU A 32 7.22 3.61 -9.14
N GLN A 33 7.90 4.75 -9.28
CA GLN A 33 8.11 5.40 -10.59
C GLN A 33 6.81 5.64 -11.40
N GLY A 34 5.68 5.87 -10.71
CA GLY A 34 4.38 6.08 -11.35
C GLY A 34 3.64 4.80 -11.79
N ILE A 35 4.10 3.63 -11.34
CA ILE A 35 3.53 2.33 -11.68
C ILE A 35 3.07 1.64 -10.39
N LYS A 36 1.92 0.94 -10.47
CA LYS A 36 1.45 0.04 -9.40
C LYS A 36 2.16 -1.32 -9.53
N SER A 37 3.03 -1.65 -8.59
CA SER A 37 3.66 -2.96 -8.43
C SER A 37 2.97 -3.75 -7.32
N ASN A 38 2.98 -5.09 -7.43
CA ASN A 38 2.37 -5.98 -6.44
C ASN A 38 0.90 -5.65 -6.11
N LEU A 39 0.14 -5.19 -7.10
CA LEU A 39 -1.27 -4.87 -6.95
C LEU A 39 -2.07 -6.11 -6.55
N LYS A 40 -2.74 -6.02 -5.41
CA LYS A 40 -3.75 -6.95 -4.94
C LYS A 40 -5.08 -6.26 -4.77
N THR A 41 -6.15 -6.98 -5.06
CA THR A 41 -7.52 -6.50 -4.96
C THR A 41 -8.31 -7.37 -3.99
N PHE A 42 -9.22 -6.73 -3.26
CA PHE A 42 -10.04 -7.36 -2.23
C PHE A 42 -11.46 -6.80 -2.30
N ASN A 43 -12.44 -7.62 -1.94
CA ASN A 43 -13.84 -7.19 -1.87
C ASN A 43 -14.24 -6.72 -0.46
N SER A 44 -13.36 -6.93 0.53
CA SER A 44 -13.58 -6.56 1.92
C SER A 44 -12.51 -5.57 2.37
N GLU A 45 -12.94 -4.48 3.00
CA GLU A 45 -12.04 -3.50 3.61
C GLU A 45 -11.14 -4.16 4.64
N THR A 46 -11.72 -5.03 5.49
CA THR A 46 -11.01 -5.71 6.56
C THR A 46 -9.87 -6.55 6.01
N GLU A 47 -10.13 -7.37 4.97
CA GLU A 47 -9.11 -8.22 4.35
C GLU A 47 -7.99 -7.37 3.72
N ALA A 48 -8.37 -6.29 3.03
CA ALA A 48 -7.41 -5.38 2.43
C ALA A 48 -6.54 -4.70 3.49
N CYS A 49 -7.14 -4.28 4.59
CA CYS A 49 -6.47 -3.56 5.68
C CYS A 49 -5.51 -4.48 6.44
N GLU A 50 -5.92 -5.72 6.72
CA GLU A 50 -5.06 -6.75 7.32
C GLU A 50 -3.85 -7.07 6.42
N TYR A 51 -4.09 -7.23 5.11
CA TYR A 51 -3.04 -7.46 4.14
C TYR A 51 -2.07 -6.28 4.05
N PHE A 52 -2.61 -5.06 3.98
CA PHE A 52 -1.83 -3.83 3.93
C PHE A 52 -0.94 -3.67 5.17
N TYR A 53 -1.50 -3.84 6.36
CA TYR A 53 -0.76 -3.72 7.63
C TYR A 53 0.35 -4.77 7.72
N THR A 54 0.05 -6.03 7.43
CA THR A 54 1.04 -7.11 7.46
C THR A 54 2.21 -6.83 6.51
N SER A 55 1.90 -6.45 5.27
CA SER A 55 2.92 -6.15 4.26
C SER A 55 3.78 -4.94 4.62
N LEU A 56 3.16 -3.90 5.19
CA LEU A 56 3.87 -2.71 5.66
C LEU A 56 4.84 -3.06 6.80
N ILE A 57 4.42 -3.87 7.77
CA ILE A 57 5.27 -4.32 8.88
C ILE A 57 6.44 -5.18 8.37
N GLU A 58 6.21 -6.09 7.42
CA GLU A 58 7.27 -6.89 6.81
C GLU A 58 8.31 -6.02 6.09
N MET A 59 7.84 -5.02 5.34
CA MET A 59 8.70 -4.05 4.67
C MET A 59 9.54 -3.25 5.68
N LEU A 60 8.90 -2.72 6.75
CA LEU A 60 9.59 -1.94 7.77
C LEU A 60 10.66 -2.74 8.53
N LYS A 61 10.37 -4.02 8.82
CA LYS A 61 11.36 -4.96 9.40
C LYS A 61 12.53 -5.19 8.45
N GLY A 62 12.26 -5.39 7.16
CA GLY A 62 13.32 -5.55 6.14
C GLY A 62 14.21 -4.32 5.99
N MET A 63 13.67 -3.13 6.27
CA MET A 63 14.41 -1.86 6.27
C MET A 63 15.13 -1.56 7.59
N GLY A 64 14.93 -2.36 8.64
CA GLY A 64 15.52 -2.13 9.97
C GLY A 64 14.96 -0.88 10.68
N VAL A 65 13.75 -0.44 10.33
CA VAL A 65 13.09 0.73 10.93
C VAL A 65 12.46 0.38 12.28
N ILE A 66 11.99 -0.87 12.42
CA ILE A 66 11.38 -1.44 13.63
C ILE A 66 11.93 -2.82 13.94
#